data_AF-A0A357ZHS6-F1
#
_entry.id   AF-A0A357ZHS6-F1
#
_cell.length_a   1.000
_cell.length_b   1.000
_cell.length_c   1.000
_cell.angle_alpha   90.00
_cell.angle_beta   90.00
_cell.angle_gamma   90.00
#
_symmetry.space_group_name_H-M   'P 1'
#
loop_
_entity.id
_entity.type
_entity.pdbx_description
1 polymer ?
#
loop_
_entity_poly.entity_id
_entity_poly.type
_entity_poly.pdbx_seq_one_letter_code
_entity_poly.pdbx_strand_id
1 'polypeptide(L)' 'MNTCARHPERPATQYCQKHYRYLCDECLACTDPKLYCPHRASCIIWYLDQEKRREKRDEERMRDETV' A
#
# COMPACT_ATOMS: atom_id res chain seq x y z
N MET A 1 21.20 3.88 -2.55
CA MET A 1 19.91 3.75 -1.85
C MET A 1 18.84 3.45 -2.89
N ASN A 2 17.98 2.48 -2.63
CA ASN A 2 16.91 2.08 -3.53
C ASN A 2 15.83 3.17 -3.44
N THR A 3 15.59 3.89 -4.53
CA THR A 3 14.61 4.98 -4.56
C THR A 3 13.23 4.46 -4.94
N CYS A 4 12.19 5.21 -4.56
CA CYS A 4 10.83 4.85 -4.96
C CYS A 4 10.72 4.91 -6.49
N ALA A 5 10.11 3.89 -7.10
CA ALA A 5 9.89 3.84 -8.55
C ALA A 5 9.06 5.02 -9.09
N ARG A 6 8.34 5.73 -8.21
CA ARG A 6 7.52 6.90 -8.56
C ARG A 6 8.11 8.23 -8.06
N HIS A 7 9.01 8.18 -7.08
CA HIS A 7 9.64 9.36 -6.47
C HIS A 7 11.15 9.15 -6.40
N PRO A 8 11.91 9.64 -7.41
CA PRO A 8 13.36 9.48 -7.44
C PRO A 8 14.05 10.26 -6.31
N GLU A 9 13.44 11.32 -5.80
CA GLU A 9 13.96 12.08 -4.65
C GLU A 9 13.78 11.38 -3.29
N ARG A 10 13.05 10.26 -3.22
CA ARG A 10 12.74 9.61 -1.93
C ARG A 10 13.33 8.21 -1.80
N PRO A 11 13.84 7.86 -0.61
CA PRO A 11 14.22 6.48 -0.32
C PRO A 11 12.96 5.62 -0.29
N ALA A 12 13.06 4.42 -0.85
CA ALA A 12 12.01 3.44 -0.69
C ALA A 12 12.11 2.75 0.67
N THR A 13 10.96 2.55 1.27
CA THR A 13 10.80 1.88 2.57
C THR A 13 10.43 0.41 2.39
N GLN A 14 9.72 0.09 1.30
CA GLN A 14 9.21 -1.26 1.05
C GLN A 14 9.51 -1.74 -0.36
N TYR A 15 9.56 -3.06 -0.54
CA TYR A 15 9.83 -3.71 -1.82
C TYR A 15 8.67 -4.64 -2.21
N CYS A 16 8.16 -4.45 -3.43
CA CYS A 16 7.15 -5.31 -4.01
C CYS A 16 7.82 -6.46 -4.78
N GLN A 17 7.71 -7.68 -4.26
CA GLN A 17 8.28 -8.88 -4.92
C GLN A 17 7.57 -9.24 -6.23
N LYS A 18 6.27 -8.95 -6.36
CA LYS A 18 5.50 -9.25 -7.59
C LYS A 18 5.97 -8.46 -8.81
N HIS A 19 6.27 -7.18 -8.61
CA HIS A 19 6.65 -6.24 -9.68
C HIS A 19 8.10 -5.80 -9.61
N TYR A 20 8.89 -6.40 -8.71
CA TYR A 20 10.30 -6.11 -8.47
C TYR A 20 10.61 -4.61 -8.33
N ARG A 21 9.74 -3.86 -7.63
CA ARG A 21 9.84 -2.40 -7.52
C ARG A 21 9.85 -1.92 -6.08
N TYR A 22 10.55 -0.82 -5.87
CA TYR A 22 10.70 -0.14 -4.60
C TYR A 22 9.64 0.96 -4.43
N LEU A 23 9.05 1.06 -3.25
CA LEU A 23 7.95 2.00 -2.92
C LEU A 23 8.27 2.77 -1.65
N CYS A 24 7.98 4.07 -1.63
CA CYS A 24 7.93 4.87 -0.42
C CYS A 24 6.57 4.76 0.27
N ASP A 25 6.47 5.23 1.52
CA ASP A 25 5.26 5.12 2.35
C ASP A 25 4.00 5.78 1.74
N GLU A 26 4.19 6.84 0.95
CA GLU A 26 3.10 7.50 0.21
C GLU A 26 2.63 6.68 -0.99
N CYS A 27 3.55 6.03 -1.71
CA CYS A 27 3.23 5.16 -2.84
C CYS A 27 2.90 3.73 -2.41
N LEU A 28 2.84 3.48 -1.10
CA LEU A 28 2.65 2.18 -0.52
C LEU A 28 1.20 1.69 -0.67
N ALA A 29 0.89 1.23 -1.87
CA ALA A 29 -0.38 0.61 -2.22
C ALA A 29 -0.11 -0.60 -3.13
N CYS A 30 -0.91 -1.65 -2.97
CA CYS A 30 -0.86 -2.78 -3.89
C CYS A 30 -1.35 -2.32 -5.27
N THR A 31 -0.53 -2.48 -6.32
CA THR A 31 -0.88 -2.07 -7.69
C THR A 31 -2.09 -2.84 -8.23
N ASP A 32 -2.07 -4.17 -8.05
CA ASP A 32 -3.08 -5.08 -8.59
C ASP A 32 -3.71 -5.92 -7.46
N PRO A 33 -4.53 -5.30 -6.59
CA PRO A 33 -5.10 -5.99 -5.44
C PRO A 33 -6.07 -7.12 -5.83
N LYS A 34 -6.63 -7.05 -7.04
CA LYS A 34 -7.59 -8.02 -7.61
C LYS A 34 -6.92 -9.21 -8.31
N LEU A 35 -5.62 -9.12 -8.62
CA LEU A 35 -4.89 -10.21 -9.26
C LEU A 35 -4.25 -11.12 -8.21
N TYR A 36 -4.11 -12.40 -8.55
CA TYR A 36 -3.40 -13.35 -7.71
C TYR A 36 -1.93 -12.92 -7.52
N CYS A 37 -1.45 -13.04 -6.28
CA CYS A 37 -0.06 -12.76 -5.93
C CYS A 37 0.43 -13.86 -4.97
N PRO A 38 1.49 -14.61 -5.31
CA PRO A 38 1.97 -15.72 -4.48
C PRO A 38 2.53 -15.24 -3.13
N HIS A 39 3.00 -13.99 -3.05
CA HIS A 39 3.58 -13.42 -1.84
C HIS A 39 2.54 -12.77 -0.92
N ARG A 40 1.24 -12.83 -1.24
CA ARG A 40 0.20 -12.05 -0.56
C ARG A 40 0.10 -12.32 0.94
N ALA A 41 0.36 -13.56 1.37
CA ALA A 41 0.35 -13.94 2.78
C ALA A 41 1.47 -13.26 3.59
N SER A 42 2.61 -12.97 2.97
CA SER A 42 3.80 -12.38 3.63
C SER A 42 4.07 -10.94 3.19
N CYS A 43 3.22 -10.35 2.34
CA CYS A 43 3.45 -9.05 1.74
C CYS A 43 3.06 -7.92 2.69
N ILE A 44 4.05 -7.21 3.23
CA ILE A 44 3.84 -6.05 4.11
C ILE A 44 3.06 -4.93 3.41
N ILE A 45 3.33 -4.67 2.13
CA ILE A 45 2.60 -3.67 1.33
C ILE A 45 1.10 -4.00 1.30
N TRP A 46 0.74 -5.27 1.12
CA TRP A 46 -0.66 -5.70 1.10
C TRP A 46 -1.32 -5.52 2.46
N TYR A 47 -0.64 -5.91 3.54
CA TYR A 47 -1.13 -5.72 4.90
C TYR A 47 -1.43 -4.24 5.18
N LEU A 48 -0.44 -3.35 4.97
CA LEU A 48 -0.59 -1.92 5.22
C LEU A 48 -1.63 -1.26 4.31
N ASP A 49 -1.75 -1.67 3.05
CA ASP A 49 -2.80 -1.18 2.14
C ASP A 49 -4.21 -1.58 2.62
N GLN A 50 -4.38 -2.79 3.17
CA GLN A 50 -5.66 -3.23 3.73
C GLN A 50 -6.04 -2.47 4.99
N GLU A 51 -5.09 -2.21 5.89
CA GLU A 51 -5.34 -1.43 7.10
C GLU A 51 -5.78 0.00 6.73
N LYS A 52 -5.05 0.69 5.83
CA LYS A 52 -5.45 2.01 5.33
C LYS A 52 -6.85 2.03 4.71
N ARG A 53 -7.24 0.97 4.00
CA ARG A 53 -8.59 0.84 3.43
C ARG A 53 -9.65 0.61 4.50
N ARG A 54 -9.33 -0.07 5.60
CA ARG A 54 -10.24 -0.29 6.74
C ARG A 54 -10.47 1.02 7.46
N GLU A 55 -9.39 1.70 7.84
CA GLU A 55 -9.43 3.01 8.49
C GLU A 55 -10.28 4.00 7.71
N LYS A 56 -10.11 4.11 6.38
CA LYS A 56 -10.95 4.99 5.56
C LYS A 56 -12.44 4.66 5.59
N ARG A 57 -12.82 3.38 5.68
CA ARG A 57 -14.24 2.98 5.76
C ARG A 57 -14.83 3.30 7.12
N ASP A 58 -14.04 3.13 8.18
CA ASP A 58 -14.45 3.49 9.54
C ASP A 58 -14.55 5.03 9.66
N GLU A 59 -13.56 5.72 9.09
CA GLU A 59 -13.52 7.12 8.61
C GLU A 59 -14.87 7.65 8.13
N GLU A 60 -15.29 7.07 7.01
CA GLU A 60 -16.48 7.43 6.25
C GLU A 60 -17.76 7.12 7.03
N ARG A 61 -17.80 6.00 7.77
CA ARG A 61 -18.95 5.62 8.60
C ARG A 61 -19.18 6.60 9.75
N MET A 62 -18.12 6.98 10.49
CA MET A 62 -18.26 7.97 11.57
C MET A 62 -18.68 9.34 11.04
N ARG A 63 -18.25 9.68 9.81
CA ARG A 63 -18.63 10.95 9.16
C ARG A 63 -20.10 10.96 8.75
N ASP A 64 -20.64 9.85 8.25
CA ASP A 64 -22.06 9.72 7.90
C ASP A 64 -22.97 9.80 9.14
N GLU A 65 -22.53 9.26 10.29
CA GLU A 65 -23.25 9.35 11.57
C GLU A 65 -23.26 10.76 12.19
N THR A 66 -22.44 11.70 11.71
CA THR A 66 -22.35 13.08 12.22
C THR A 66 -23.07 14.12 11.37
N VAL A 67 -23.70 13.72 10.25
CA VAL A 67 -24.51 14.58 9.36
C VAL A 67 -26.00 14.32 9.60
#